data_AF-B1N602-F1
#
_entry.id   AF-B1N602-F1
#
_cell.length_a   1.000
_cell.length_b   1.000
_cell.length_c   1.000
_cell.angle_alpha   90.00
_cell.angle_beta   90.00
_cell.angle_gamma   90.00
#
_symmetry.space_group_name_H-M   'P 1'
#
loop_
_entity.id
_entity.type
_entity.pdbx_description
1 polymer ?
#
loop_
_entity_poly.entity_id
_entity_poly.type
_entity_poly.pdbx_seq_one_letter_code
_entity_poly.pdbx_strand_id
1 'polypeptide(L)'
;MLLLLFFIGTVLGEGTYEAGCYLEGNEYIVESPIDTAKTYLATGTFKDTLFQHGWGFLRINSAQSTSLDMDKQIAKCAGMVEGYLTAGNIRDSMANQRAQNIVEEWDDVTLQYINRNIAYNKKIVEDQSLNDPWARALGLVLAQTFGVREGALRKLPVLPLTETDIFILNSDGDLGDLQNIAAHCLWPEMKGFHHGNHTRFPDKWYELHSHCTGLIKLLPDYSDLFVAQDTWSSPTTMNRIMKDYHMKYFDKAIGEKSIKFSSYPGVTHSLDDFWLLSNGLSVIETTMHCWNQDQFEKCTPESVLTWIRVQVANWLSSKEGSGVQWAKNFIRENS
;
A
#
# COMPACT_ATOMS: atom_id res chain seq x y z
N MET A 1 -42.40 -11.81 -29.63
CA MET A 1 -41.77 -12.45 -28.45
C MET A 1 -40.62 -11.55 -28.03
N LEU A 2 -40.89 -10.54 -27.19
CA LEU A 2 -39.89 -9.60 -26.69
C LEU A 2 -39.39 -10.15 -25.35
N LEU A 3 -38.13 -10.56 -25.28
CA LEU A 3 -37.49 -10.93 -24.02
C LEU A 3 -37.31 -9.66 -23.18
N LEU A 4 -38.09 -9.53 -22.10
CA LEU A 4 -37.77 -8.61 -21.01
C LEU A 4 -36.58 -9.20 -20.23
N LEU A 5 -35.40 -8.67 -20.50
CA LEU A 5 -34.24 -8.83 -19.61
C LEU A 5 -34.53 -8.05 -18.32
N PHE A 6 -34.90 -8.78 -17.28
CA PHE A 6 -34.87 -8.25 -15.92
C PHE A 6 -33.42 -8.00 -15.54
N PHE A 7 -32.98 -6.74 -15.66
CA PHE A 7 -31.85 -6.27 -14.86
C PHE A 7 -32.28 -6.31 -13.40
N ILE A 8 -31.92 -7.38 -12.70
CA ILE A 8 -31.89 -7.37 -11.25
C ILE A 8 -30.71 -6.46 -10.90
N GLY A 9 -30.97 -5.16 -10.86
CA GLY A 9 -30.09 -4.24 -10.15
C GLY A 9 -30.10 -4.66 -8.70
N THR A 10 -29.07 -5.42 -8.28
CA THR A 10 -28.75 -5.54 -6.87
C THR A 10 -28.45 -4.12 -6.39
N VAL A 11 -29.44 -3.49 -5.75
CA VAL A 11 -29.21 -2.36 -4.89
C VAL A 11 -28.21 -2.86 -3.85
N LEU A 12 -26.93 -2.49 -4.01
CA LEU A 12 -25.91 -2.69 -3.00
C LEU A 12 -26.41 -1.92 -1.77
N GLY A 13 -27.03 -2.64 -0.84
CA GLY A 13 -27.61 -2.06 0.36
C GLY A 13 -26.55 -1.29 1.14
N GLU A 14 -26.99 -0.29 1.90
CA GLU A 14 -26.22 0.60 2.78
C GLU A 14 -25.55 -0.16 3.96
N GLY A 15 -24.82 -1.23 3.66
CA GLY A 15 -24.19 -2.10 4.64
C GLY A 15 -22.83 -1.54 5.06
N THR A 16 -22.64 -1.40 6.36
CA THR A 16 -21.29 -1.50 6.91
C THR A 16 -20.97 -2.99 7.02
N TYR A 17 -19.93 -3.44 6.32
CA TYR A 17 -19.44 -4.80 6.41
C TYR A 17 -18.42 -4.89 7.53
N GLU A 18 -18.42 -5.98 8.29
CA GLU A 18 -17.44 -6.21 9.36
C GLU A 18 -16.81 -7.59 9.22
N ALA A 19 -15.56 -7.70 9.67
CA ALA A 19 -14.86 -8.97 9.74
C ALA A 19 -13.83 -8.96 10.87
N GLY A 20 -13.58 -10.14 11.42
CA GLY A 20 -12.56 -10.37 12.44
C GLY A 20 -11.59 -11.46 12.01
N CYS A 21 -10.32 -11.32 12.39
CA CYS A 21 -9.28 -12.33 12.18
C CYS A 21 -8.68 -12.80 13.52
N TYR A 22 -8.58 -14.11 13.69
CA TYR A 22 -7.99 -14.76 14.86
C TYR A 22 -7.17 -15.98 14.45
N LEU A 23 -6.42 -16.54 15.39
CA LEU A 23 -5.67 -17.79 15.21
C LEU A 23 -6.41 -18.95 15.87
N GLU A 24 -6.61 -20.03 15.11
CA GLU A 24 -7.06 -21.32 15.63
C GLU A 24 -5.93 -22.33 15.41
N GLY A 25 -5.21 -22.66 16.50
CA GLY A 25 -3.94 -23.36 16.38
C GLY A 25 -2.92 -22.51 15.62
N ASN A 26 -2.50 -22.99 14.43
CA ASN A 26 -1.57 -22.27 13.55
C ASN A 26 -2.25 -21.69 12.29
N GLU A 27 -3.58 -21.80 12.18
CA GLU A 27 -4.33 -21.30 11.02
C GLU A 27 -4.97 -19.95 11.32
N TYR A 28 -4.82 -19.02 10.38
CA TYR A 28 -5.49 -17.73 10.43
C TYR A 28 -6.91 -17.86 9.88
N ILE A 29 -7.89 -17.52 10.70
CA ILE A 29 -9.31 -17.58 10.35
C ILE A 29 -9.84 -16.16 10.25
N VAL A 30 -10.49 -15.84 9.13
CA VAL A 30 -11.28 -14.62 8.96
C VAL A 30 -12.75 -15.01 8.91
N GLU A 31 -13.57 -14.32 9.69
CA GLU A 31 -15.02 -14.54 9.70
C GLU A 31 -15.81 -13.23 9.68
N SER A 32 -17.03 -13.34 9.18
CA SER A 32 -18.01 -12.27 9.03
C SER A 32 -19.40 -12.93 9.05
N PRO A 33 -20.34 -12.51 9.94
CA PRO A 33 -20.20 -11.46 10.94
C PRO A 33 -19.24 -11.84 12.08
N ILE A 34 -18.89 -10.86 12.91
CA ILE A 34 -18.03 -11.06 14.08
C ILE A 34 -18.83 -11.75 15.20
N ASP A 35 -18.25 -12.79 15.81
CA ASP A 35 -18.74 -13.43 17.02
C ASP A 35 -18.18 -12.72 18.26
N THR A 36 -19.06 -12.00 18.97
CA THR A 36 -18.70 -11.26 20.20
C THR A 36 -18.18 -12.13 21.34
N ALA A 37 -18.36 -13.46 21.29
CA ALA A 37 -17.79 -14.38 22.28
C ALA A 37 -16.30 -14.69 22.03
N LYS A 38 -15.77 -14.34 20.85
CA LYS A 38 -14.37 -14.60 20.48
C LYS A 38 -13.48 -13.37 20.67
N THR A 39 -12.19 -13.64 20.83
CA THR A 39 -11.14 -12.60 20.82
C THR A 39 -10.44 -12.62 19.47
N TYR A 40 -10.35 -11.46 18.83
CA TYR A 40 -9.71 -11.29 17.53
C TYR A 40 -8.38 -10.57 17.67
N LEU A 41 -7.42 -10.93 16.84
CA LEU A 41 -6.16 -10.21 16.71
C LEU A 41 -6.36 -8.89 15.95
N ALA A 42 -7.23 -8.89 14.93
CA ALA A 42 -7.66 -7.69 14.24
C ALA A 42 -9.15 -7.78 13.88
N THR A 43 -9.82 -6.65 13.90
CA THR A 43 -11.19 -6.46 13.42
C THR A 43 -11.23 -5.29 12.46
N GLY A 44 -12.26 -5.23 11.62
CA GLY A 44 -12.40 -4.12 10.70
C GLY A 44 -13.82 -3.93 10.24
N THR A 45 -14.09 -2.72 9.78
CA THR A 45 -15.35 -2.31 9.19
C THR A 45 -15.10 -1.62 7.87
N PHE A 46 -15.86 -1.97 6.84
CA PHE A 46 -15.84 -1.31 5.54
C PHE A 46 -17.22 -0.78 5.19
N LYS A 47 -17.31 0.52 4.96
CA LYS A 47 -18.51 1.19 4.45
C LYS A 47 -18.26 1.55 2.99
N ASP A 48 -18.87 0.81 2.07
CA ASP A 48 -18.72 1.08 0.64
C ASP A 48 -19.69 2.18 0.19
N THR A 49 -19.19 3.42 0.18
CA THR A 49 -19.93 4.60 -0.30
C THR A 49 -19.33 5.18 -1.59
N LEU A 50 -18.58 4.37 -2.34
CA LEU A 50 -17.88 4.82 -3.55
C LEU A 50 -18.82 5.52 -4.53
N PHE A 51 -19.97 4.90 -4.84
CA PHE A 51 -20.94 5.47 -5.78
C PHE A 51 -21.82 6.59 -5.20
N GLN A 52 -21.72 6.87 -3.90
CA GLN A 52 -22.50 7.94 -3.24
C GLN A 52 -21.67 9.22 -3.10
N HIS A 53 -20.41 9.08 -2.70
CA HIS A 53 -19.55 10.20 -2.32
C HIS A 53 -18.13 10.13 -2.92
N GLY A 54 -17.85 9.12 -3.74
CA GLY A 54 -16.52 8.92 -4.34
C GLY A 54 -15.51 8.20 -3.43
N TRP A 55 -15.93 7.73 -2.24
CA TRP A 55 -15.06 7.09 -1.26
C TRP A 55 -15.71 5.91 -0.56
N GLY A 56 -14.98 4.81 -0.40
CA GLY A 56 -15.19 3.84 0.67
C GLY A 56 -14.46 4.26 1.94
N PHE A 57 -14.92 3.78 3.11
CA PHE A 57 -14.27 4.03 4.40
C PHE A 57 -13.95 2.71 5.08
N LEU A 58 -12.66 2.44 5.26
CA LEU A 58 -12.16 1.25 5.94
C LEU A 58 -11.53 1.64 7.28
N ARG A 59 -11.94 0.96 8.35
CA ARG A 59 -11.28 1.03 9.65
C ARG A 59 -10.79 -0.35 10.05
N ILE A 60 -9.55 -0.44 10.50
CA ILE A 60 -8.97 -1.64 11.09
C ILE A 60 -8.54 -1.34 12.54
N ASN A 61 -8.85 -2.24 13.47
CA ASN A 61 -8.42 -2.16 14.86
C ASN A 61 -7.74 -3.46 15.26
N SER A 62 -6.61 -3.39 15.95
CA SER A 62 -5.96 -4.56 16.54
C SER A 62 -6.34 -4.78 18.01
N ALA A 63 -6.16 -6.03 18.47
CA ALA A 63 -5.98 -6.30 19.89
C ALA A 63 -4.72 -5.63 20.43
N GLN A 64 -4.64 -5.52 21.76
CA GLN A 64 -3.40 -5.15 22.44
C GLN A 64 -2.38 -6.28 22.30
N SER A 65 -1.28 -6.01 21.61
CA SER A 65 -0.20 -6.98 21.50
C SER A 65 0.56 -7.14 22.81
N THR A 66 1.02 -8.36 23.08
CA THR A 66 1.85 -8.71 24.24
C THR A 66 3.23 -9.24 23.87
N SER A 67 3.57 -9.37 22.58
CA SER A 67 4.87 -9.85 22.12
C SER A 67 5.18 -9.41 20.68
N LEU A 68 6.45 -9.46 20.28
CA LEU A 68 6.86 -9.18 18.89
C LEU A 68 6.29 -10.20 17.89
N ASP A 69 6.07 -11.45 18.31
CA ASP A 69 5.44 -12.46 17.46
C ASP A 69 3.95 -12.14 17.24
N MET A 70 3.27 -11.70 18.30
CA MET A 70 1.89 -11.25 18.21
C MET A 70 1.75 -9.99 17.34
N ASP A 71 2.76 -9.11 17.29
CA ASP A 71 2.77 -7.97 16.35
C ASP A 71 2.70 -8.43 14.89
N LYS A 72 3.49 -9.45 14.52
CA LYS A 72 3.47 -10.03 13.16
C LYS A 72 2.12 -10.68 12.86
N GLN A 73 1.55 -11.41 13.82
CA GLN A 73 0.23 -12.03 13.68
C GLN A 73 -0.88 -10.98 13.51
N ILE A 74 -0.83 -9.90 14.29
CA ILE A 74 -1.74 -8.75 14.20
C ILE A 74 -1.62 -8.08 12.82
N ALA A 75 -0.41 -7.79 12.36
CA ALA A 75 -0.19 -7.14 11.07
C ALA A 75 -0.77 -7.99 9.92
N LYS A 76 -0.48 -9.30 9.93
CA LYS A 76 -1.08 -10.24 8.97
C LYS A 76 -2.61 -10.27 9.06
N CYS A 77 -3.17 -10.40 10.26
CA CYS A 77 -4.62 -10.40 10.46
C CYS A 77 -5.29 -9.10 10.01
N ALA A 78 -4.68 -7.94 10.27
CA ALA A 78 -5.15 -6.64 9.79
C ALA A 78 -5.23 -6.61 8.25
N GLY A 79 -4.20 -7.11 7.58
CA GLY A 79 -4.22 -7.32 6.14
C GLY A 79 -5.34 -8.25 5.71
N MET A 80 -5.47 -9.42 6.32
CA MET A 80 -6.49 -10.41 5.97
C MET A 80 -7.92 -9.87 6.12
N VAL A 81 -8.19 -9.10 7.18
CA VAL A 81 -9.49 -8.44 7.37
C VAL A 81 -9.75 -7.43 6.25
N GLU A 82 -8.78 -6.57 5.93
CA GLU A 82 -8.92 -5.62 4.82
C GLU A 82 -9.17 -6.32 3.48
N GLY A 83 -8.34 -7.30 3.14
CA GLY A 83 -8.45 -8.04 1.89
C GLY A 83 -9.80 -8.74 1.78
N TYR A 84 -10.29 -9.34 2.87
CA TYR A 84 -11.58 -10.01 2.89
C TYR A 84 -12.75 -9.03 2.68
N LEU A 85 -12.72 -7.88 3.37
CA LEU A 85 -13.77 -6.86 3.30
C LEU A 85 -13.81 -6.15 1.94
N THR A 86 -12.66 -6.00 1.29
CA THR A 86 -12.50 -5.20 0.06
C THR A 86 -12.24 -6.05 -1.19
N ALA A 87 -12.38 -7.38 -1.13
CA ALA A 87 -12.02 -8.29 -2.22
C ALA A 87 -12.69 -7.95 -3.56
N GLY A 88 -13.95 -7.51 -3.53
CA GLY A 88 -14.66 -7.04 -4.73
C GLY A 88 -14.03 -5.78 -5.33
N ASN A 89 -13.75 -4.77 -4.49
CA ASN A 89 -13.09 -3.53 -4.90
C ASN A 89 -11.65 -3.79 -5.38
N ILE A 90 -10.94 -4.77 -4.80
CA ILE A 90 -9.61 -5.23 -5.27
C ILE A 90 -9.72 -5.78 -6.69
N ARG A 91 -10.65 -6.72 -6.93
CA ARG A 91 -10.90 -7.28 -8.26
C ARG A 91 -11.15 -6.18 -9.30
N ASP A 92 -12.00 -5.23 -8.96
CA ASP A 92 -12.39 -4.15 -9.88
C ASP A 92 -11.22 -3.19 -10.12
N SER A 93 -10.43 -2.88 -9.10
CA SER A 93 -9.21 -2.06 -9.25
C SER A 93 -8.16 -2.73 -10.12
N MET A 94 -7.96 -4.04 -9.96
CA MET A 94 -7.06 -4.81 -10.83
C MET A 94 -7.55 -4.83 -12.28
N ALA A 95 -8.86 -4.95 -12.51
CA ALA A 95 -9.44 -4.88 -13.84
C ALA A 95 -9.22 -3.50 -14.48
N ASN A 96 -9.40 -2.42 -13.72
CA ASN A 96 -9.14 -1.05 -14.18
C ASN A 96 -7.65 -0.83 -14.51
N GLN A 97 -6.74 -1.28 -13.65
CA GLN A 97 -5.30 -1.13 -13.87
C GLN A 97 -4.84 -1.89 -15.13
N ARG A 98 -5.37 -3.11 -15.35
CA ARG A 98 -5.13 -3.88 -16.57
C ARG A 98 -5.69 -3.18 -17.82
N ALA A 99 -6.84 -2.51 -17.72
CA ALA A 99 -7.42 -1.77 -18.84
C ALA A 99 -6.66 -0.47 -19.15
N GLN A 100 -6.06 0.18 -18.14
CA GLN A 100 -5.22 1.37 -18.30
C GLN A 100 -3.87 1.04 -18.95
N ASN A 101 -3.29 -0.10 -18.57
CA ASN A 101 -2.06 -0.61 -19.15
C ASN A 101 -2.36 -1.32 -20.48
N ILE A 102 -2.36 -0.60 -21.60
CA ILE A 102 -2.22 -1.21 -22.95
C ILE A 102 -0.76 -1.72 -23.11
N VAL A 103 -0.32 -2.60 -22.22
CA VAL A 103 0.95 -3.31 -22.30
C VAL A 103 0.71 -4.73 -21.79
N GLU A 104 1.29 -5.66 -22.52
CA GLU A 104 1.39 -7.10 -22.29
C GLU A 104 1.74 -7.43 -20.82
N GLU A 105 1.61 -8.71 -20.46
CA GLU A 105 2.18 -9.26 -19.23
C GLU A 105 3.52 -8.58 -18.91
N TRP A 106 3.73 -8.19 -17.65
CA TRP A 106 4.99 -7.59 -17.21
C TRP A 106 6.15 -8.39 -17.79
N ASP A 107 7.08 -7.70 -18.45
CA ASP A 107 8.19 -8.39 -19.08
C ASP A 107 8.98 -9.19 -18.03
N ASP A 108 9.57 -10.30 -18.47
CA ASP A 108 10.27 -11.23 -17.58
C ASP A 108 11.38 -10.54 -16.77
N VAL A 109 11.96 -9.45 -17.28
CA VAL A 109 13.04 -8.72 -16.61
C VAL A 109 12.49 -7.91 -15.44
N THR A 110 11.39 -7.18 -15.64
CA THR A 110 10.68 -6.47 -14.57
C THR A 110 10.20 -7.45 -13.49
N LEU A 111 9.63 -8.59 -13.88
CA LEU A 111 9.20 -9.62 -12.94
C LEU A 111 10.38 -10.21 -12.15
N GLN A 112 11.53 -10.44 -12.79
CA GLN A 112 12.74 -10.88 -12.10
C GLN A 112 13.25 -9.85 -11.10
N TYR A 113 13.24 -8.56 -11.46
CA TYR A 113 13.61 -7.48 -10.54
C TYR A 113 12.72 -7.50 -9.29
N ILE A 114 11.39 -7.51 -9.48
CA ILE A 114 10.42 -7.47 -8.40
C ILE A 114 10.54 -8.71 -7.51
N ASN A 115 10.67 -9.91 -8.08
CA ASN A 115 10.83 -11.13 -7.29
C ASN A 115 12.14 -11.15 -6.50
N ARG A 116 13.25 -10.63 -7.07
CA ARG A 116 14.50 -10.44 -6.31
C ARG A 116 14.33 -9.42 -5.20
N ASN A 117 13.60 -8.33 -5.45
CA ASN A 117 13.32 -7.31 -4.44
C ASN A 117 12.48 -7.88 -3.28
N ILE A 118 11.43 -8.64 -3.57
CA ILE A 118 10.64 -9.35 -2.54
C ILE A 118 11.53 -10.26 -1.70
N ALA A 119 12.40 -11.06 -2.34
CA ALA A 119 13.32 -11.95 -1.64
C ALA A 119 14.32 -11.19 -0.76
N TYR A 120 14.86 -10.07 -1.26
CA TYR A 120 15.78 -9.22 -0.50
C TYR A 120 15.10 -8.62 0.75
N ASN A 121 13.88 -8.09 0.59
CA ASN A 121 13.09 -7.57 1.71
C ASN A 121 12.82 -8.64 2.78
N LYS A 122 12.40 -9.85 2.37
CA LYS A 122 12.21 -10.98 3.28
C LYS A 122 13.51 -11.34 4.01
N LYS A 123 14.64 -11.34 3.31
CA LYS A 123 15.95 -11.59 3.90
C LYS A 123 16.37 -10.56 4.95
N ILE A 124 16.13 -9.25 4.73
CA ILE A 124 16.38 -8.23 5.76
C ILE A 124 15.59 -8.56 7.04
N VAL A 125 14.31 -8.93 6.89
CA VAL A 125 13.46 -9.25 8.03
C VAL A 125 13.98 -10.49 8.76
N GLU A 126 14.34 -11.55 8.05
CA GLU A 126 14.89 -12.78 8.63
C GLU A 126 16.20 -12.51 9.39
N ASP A 127 17.14 -11.77 8.78
CA ASP A 127 18.49 -11.59 9.30
C ASP A 127 18.56 -10.55 10.43
N GLN A 128 17.72 -9.50 10.38
CA GLN A 128 17.92 -8.29 11.20
C GLN A 128 16.79 -7.98 12.18
N SER A 129 15.58 -8.55 12.01
CA SER A 129 14.41 -8.15 12.80
C SER A 129 14.57 -8.38 14.32
N LEU A 130 15.39 -9.34 14.75
CA LEU A 130 15.63 -9.54 16.18
C LEU A 130 16.29 -8.33 16.86
N ASN A 131 17.10 -7.57 16.14
CA ASN A 131 17.94 -6.51 16.71
C ASN A 131 17.63 -5.11 16.18
N ASP A 132 16.96 -5.00 15.03
CA ASP A 132 16.72 -3.74 14.34
C ASP A 132 15.22 -3.39 14.25
N PRO A 133 14.76 -2.31 14.91
CA PRO A 133 13.40 -1.81 14.79
C PRO A 133 12.95 -1.54 13.35
N TRP A 134 13.87 -1.10 12.49
CA TRP A 134 13.57 -0.83 11.08
C TRP A 134 13.21 -2.11 10.34
N ALA A 135 14.00 -3.17 10.51
CA ALA A 135 13.71 -4.48 9.95
C ALA A 135 12.44 -5.12 10.55
N ARG A 136 12.10 -4.84 11.82
CA ARG A 136 10.81 -5.25 12.40
C ARG A 136 9.64 -4.54 11.73
N ALA A 137 9.70 -3.22 11.61
CA ALA A 137 8.66 -2.45 10.93
C ALA A 137 8.47 -2.91 9.47
N LEU A 138 9.58 -3.17 8.75
CA LEU A 138 9.54 -3.79 7.42
C LEU A 138 8.77 -5.13 7.44
N GLY A 139 9.06 -6.00 8.41
CA GLY A 139 8.37 -7.26 8.57
C GLY A 139 6.86 -7.11 8.81
N LEU A 140 6.42 -6.09 9.56
CA LEU A 140 5.01 -5.80 9.77
C LEU A 140 4.32 -5.32 8.47
N VAL A 141 4.96 -4.44 7.71
CA VAL A 141 4.46 -3.95 6.42
C VAL A 141 4.26 -5.10 5.42
N LEU A 142 5.26 -5.98 5.30
CA LEU A 142 5.16 -7.16 4.43
C LEU A 142 4.08 -8.13 4.90
N ALA A 143 4.01 -8.41 6.21
CA ALA A 143 3.00 -9.30 6.78
C ALA A 143 1.58 -8.79 6.52
N GLN A 144 1.34 -7.48 6.69
CA GLN A 144 0.05 -6.86 6.38
C GLN A 144 -0.26 -6.93 4.89
N THR A 145 0.69 -6.58 4.03
CA THR A 145 0.47 -6.57 2.57
C THR A 145 0.16 -7.96 2.01
N PHE A 146 0.90 -8.99 2.42
CA PHE A 146 0.58 -10.36 2.04
C PHE A 146 -0.67 -10.89 2.74
N GLY A 147 -0.97 -10.40 3.94
CA GLY A 147 -2.25 -10.62 4.62
C GLY A 147 -3.44 -10.15 3.77
N VAL A 148 -3.36 -8.98 3.14
CA VAL A 148 -4.41 -8.47 2.22
C VAL A 148 -4.69 -9.47 1.11
N ARG A 149 -3.65 -10.01 0.48
CA ARG A 149 -3.80 -11.06 -0.52
C ARG A 149 -4.52 -12.29 0.06
N GLU A 150 -4.06 -12.81 1.19
CA GLU A 150 -4.65 -14.00 1.81
C GLU A 150 -6.13 -13.79 2.17
N GLY A 151 -6.48 -12.63 2.70
CA GLY A 151 -7.86 -12.24 3.00
C GLY A 151 -8.74 -12.15 1.75
N ALA A 152 -8.22 -11.52 0.69
CA ALA A 152 -8.93 -11.39 -0.58
C ALA A 152 -9.21 -12.75 -1.21
N LEU A 153 -8.23 -13.65 -1.22
CA LEU A 153 -8.38 -15.02 -1.72
C LEU A 153 -9.33 -15.86 -0.85
N ARG A 154 -9.40 -15.60 0.46
CA ARG A 154 -10.39 -16.24 1.33
C ARG A 154 -11.83 -15.85 0.96
N LYS A 155 -12.05 -14.60 0.54
CA LYS A 155 -13.36 -14.11 0.09
C LYS A 155 -13.67 -14.52 -1.35
N LEU A 156 -12.68 -14.43 -2.24
CA LEU A 156 -12.77 -14.72 -3.67
C LEU A 156 -11.62 -15.66 -4.10
N PRO A 157 -11.77 -16.99 -3.92
CA PRO A 157 -10.68 -17.96 -4.18
C PRO A 157 -10.19 -18.01 -5.63
N VAL A 158 -11.01 -17.54 -6.58
CA VAL A 158 -10.70 -17.52 -8.02
C VAL A 158 -10.03 -16.22 -8.47
N LEU A 159 -9.77 -15.27 -7.56
CA LEU A 159 -9.09 -14.03 -7.89
C LEU A 159 -7.63 -14.32 -8.28
N PRO A 160 -7.15 -13.94 -9.48
CA PRO A 160 -5.78 -14.18 -9.92
C PRO A 160 -4.83 -13.17 -9.26
N LEU A 161 -4.60 -13.35 -7.95
CA LEU A 161 -3.76 -12.50 -7.12
C LEU A 161 -2.63 -13.33 -6.52
N THR A 162 -1.49 -13.38 -7.21
CA THR A 162 -0.25 -13.99 -6.71
C THR A 162 0.45 -13.07 -5.69
N GLU A 163 1.52 -13.57 -5.07
CA GLU A 163 2.36 -12.76 -4.17
C GLU A 163 2.98 -11.57 -4.93
N THR A 164 3.43 -11.81 -6.16
CA THR A 164 3.97 -10.78 -7.06
C THR A 164 2.91 -9.78 -7.47
N ASP A 165 1.66 -10.21 -7.75
CA ASP A 165 0.57 -9.30 -8.14
C ASP A 165 0.21 -8.30 -7.03
N ILE A 166 0.10 -8.75 -5.77
CA ILE A 166 -0.23 -7.82 -4.66
C ILE A 166 0.92 -6.84 -4.39
N PHE A 167 2.16 -7.29 -4.58
CA PHE A 167 3.34 -6.45 -4.44
C PHE A 167 3.39 -5.38 -5.56
N ILE A 168 3.12 -5.78 -6.81
CA ILE A 168 2.98 -4.87 -7.96
C ILE A 168 1.86 -3.85 -7.72
N LEU A 169 0.69 -4.31 -7.24
CA LEU A 169 -0.44 -3.42 -6.95
C LEU A 169 -0.05 -2.31 -5.94
N ASN A 170 0.77 -2.64 -4.95
CA ASN A 170 1.27 -1.67 -3.98
C ASN A 170 2.43 -0.81 -4.51
N SER A 171 3.11 -1.25 -5.56
CA SER A 171 4.28 -0.57 -6.14
C SER A 171 3.90 0.41 -7.26
N ASP A 172 2.62 0.69 -7.51
CA ASP A 172 2.16 1.45 -8.70
C ASP A 172 2.93 2.76 -8.93
N GLY A 173 3.25 3.50 -7.86
CA GLY A 173 4.06 4.72 -7.93
C GLY A 173 5.54 4.49 -8.26
N ASP A 174 6.11 3.35 -7.85
CA ASP A 174 7.49 2.96 -8.17
C ASP A 174 7.60 2.34 -9.59
N LEU A 175 6.51 1.79 -10.15
CA LEU A 175 6.54 1.03 -11.42
C LEU A 175 7.04 1.84 -12.62
N GLY A 176 6.75 3.15 -12.64
CA GLY A 176 7.22 4.05 -13.71
C GLY A 176 8.74 4.12 -13.80
N ASP A 177 9.43 4.16 -12.67
CA ASP A 177 10.89 4.17 -12.59
C ASP A 177 11.46 2.75 -12.72
N LEU A 178 10.81 1.75 -12.10
CA LEU A 178 11.29 0.37 -12.06
C LEU A 178 11.47 -0.26 -13.44
N GLN A 179 10.64 0.08 -14.43
CA GLN A 179 10.82 -0.46 -15.77
C GLN A 179 12.05 0.10 -16.48
N ASN A 180 12.33 1.39 -16.27
CA ASN A 180 13.56 2.00 -16.76
C ASN A 180 14.78 1.37 -16.06
N ILE A 181 14.71 1.23 -14.73
CA ILE A 181 15.77 0.62 -13.90
C ILE A 181 16.01 -0.84 -14.31
N ALA A 182 14.97 -1.66 -14.43
CA ALA A 182 15.10 -3.09 -14.74
C ALA A 182 15.81 -3.31 -16.08
N ALA A 183 15.47 -2.50 -17.10
CA ALA A 183 16.16 -2.52 -18.39
C ALA A 183 17.65 -2.15 -18.28
N HIS A 184 18.01 -1.16 -17.46
CA HIS A 184 19.40 -0.75 -17.26
C HIS A 184 20.21 -1.76 -16.42
N CYS A 185 19.62 -2.36 -15.40
CA CYS A 185 20.34 -3.15 -14.40
C CYS A 185 20.51 -4.63 -14.79
N LEU A 186 19.53 -5.21 -15.48
CA LEU A 186 19.47 -6.65 -15.74
C LEU A 186 19.79 -7.03 -17.18
N TRP A 187 19.95 -6.06 -18.09
CA TRP A 187 20.24 -6.33 -19.50
C TRP A 187 21.64 -5.78 -19.90
N PRO A 188 22.69 -6.62 -19.92
CA PRO A 188 24.05 -6.19 -20.28
C PRO A 188 24.16 -5.56 -21.67
N GLU A 189 23.28 -5.96 -22.59
CA GLU A 189 23.21 -5.50 -23.99
C GLU A 189 22.56 -4.10 -24.12
N MET A 190 21.81 -3.66 -23.10
CA MET A 190 21.19 -2.34 -23.03
C MET A 190 22.06 -1.32 -22.27
N LYS A 191 23.23 -1.74 -21.75
CA LYS A 191 24.21 -0.81 -21.17
C LYS A 191 24.72 0.14 -22.26
N GLY A 192 24.36 1.41 -22.16
CA GLY A 192 24.66 2.44 -23.17
C GLY A 192 23.55 2.68 -24.21
N PHE A 193 22.39 2.01 -24.10
CA PHE A 193 21.20 2.45 -24.82
C PHE A 193 20.71 3.76 -24.18
N HIS A 194 21.08 4.89 -24.79
CA HIS A 194 20.40 6.15 -24.52
C HIS A 194 18.94 5.98 -24.94
N HIS A 195 18.04 5.94 -23.97
CA HIS A 195 16.61 5.93 -24.24
C HIS A 195 16.21 7.32 -24.79
N GLY A 196 16.48 7.54 -26.07
CA GLY A 196 16.19 8.76 -26.80
C GLY A 196 14.92 8.68 -27.64
N ASN A 197 14.07 7.66 -27.44
CA ASN A 197 12.74 7.56 -28.10
C ASN A 197 11.77 6.51 -27.54
N HIS A 198 12.09 5.78 -26.46
CA HIS A 198 11.28 4.62 -26.01
C HIS A 198 11.17 4.47 -24.48
N THR A 199 11.02 5.54 -23.72
CA THR A 199 10.32 5.36 -22.43
C THR A 199 8.98 4.68 -22.74
N ARG A 200 8.55 3.67 -21.96
CA ARG A 200 7.23 2.99 -22.14
C ARG A 200 6.10 3.99 -22.38
N PHE A 201 6.26 5.16 -21.78
CA PHE A 201 5.35 6.26 -21.83
C PHE A 201 5.96 7.45 -22.61
N PRO A 202 5.24 8.05 -23.57
CA PRO A 202 5.71 9.24 -24.28
C PRO A 202 5.88 10.42 -23.31
N ASP A 203 6.65 11.45 -23.68
CA ASP A 203 6.86 12.66 -22.86
C ASP A 203 5.54 13.25 -22.33
N LYS A 204 4.49 13.26 -23.17
CA LYS A 204 3.14 13.70 -22.78
C LYS A 204 2.53 12.91 -21.62
N TRP A 205 2.84 11.62 -21.50
CA TRP A 205 2.40 10.82 -20.37
C TRP A 205 3.14 11.23 -19.11
N TYR A 206 4.46 11.45 -19.16
CA TYR A 206 5.18 12.00 -18.01
C TYR A 206 4.65 13.40 -17.65
N GLU A 207 4.40 14.29 -18.60
CA GLU A 207 3.78 15.61 -18.34
C GLU A 207 2.41 15.50 -17.64
N LEU A 208 1.62 14.46 -17.93
CA LEU A 208 0.30 14.24 -17.31
C LEU A 208 0.36 13.49 -15.97
N HIS A 209 1.46 12.80 -15.68
CA HIS A 209 1.64 11.96 -14.48
C HIS A 209 2.86 12.43 -13.65
N SER A 210 3.32 13.66 -13.88
CA SER A 210 4.57 14.15 -13.29
C SER A 210 4.40 14.79 -11.93
N HIS A 211 3.18 15.19 -11.53
CA HIS A 211 3.00 16.06 -10.39
C HIS A 211 1.67 15.83 -9.67
N CYS A 212 1.72 15.69 -8.34
CA CYS A 212 0.62 16.05 -7.45
C CYS A 212 0.78 17.52 -7.03
N THR A 213 -0.25 18.12 -6.42
CA THR A 213 -0.14 19.45 -5.81
C THR A 213 -0.23 19.35 -4.29
N GLY A 214 0.74 19.91 -3.57
CA GLY A 214 0.75 20.01 -2.11
C GLY A 214 0.73 21.45 -1.62
N LEU A 215 0.00 21.73 -0.54
CA LEU A 215 -0.05 23.05 0.09
C LEU A 215 0.05 22.94 1.61
N ILE A 216 0.98 23.71 2.19
CA ILE A 216 1.08 23.93 3.63
C ILE A 216 0.80 25.42 3.89
N LYS A 217 -0.29 25.72 4.59
CA LYS A 217 -0.76 27.09 4.81
C LYS A 217 -0.94 27.40 6.30
N LEU A 218 -0.05 28.25 6.81
CA LEU A 218 -0.19 28.89 8.13
C LEU A 218 -1.13 30.10 8.01
N LEU A 219 -2.10 30.20 8.92
CA LEU A 219 -2.98 31.36 8.99
C LEU A 219 -2.22 32.64 9.43
N PRO A 220 -2.64 33.83 8.98
CA PRO A 220 -1.95 35.08 9.30
C PRO A 220 -1.81 35.38 10.80
N ASP A 221 -2.71 34.84 11.62
CA ASP A 221 -2.75 35.01 13.07
C ASP A 221 -2.13 33.82 13.83
N TYR A 222 -1.53 32.86 13.13
CA TYR A 222 -0.94 31.63 13.71
C TYR A 222 -1.93 30.72 14.45
N SER A 223 -3.23 30.89 14.23
CA SER A 223 -4.25 30.09 14.92
C SER A 223 -4.37 28.65 14.42
N ASP A 224 -3.98 28.41 13.15
CA ASP A 224 -4.08 27.10 12.53
C ASP A 224 -3.06 26.88 11.40
N LEU A 225 -2.81 25.62 11.08
CA LEU A 225 -1.94 25.14 10.01
C LEU A 225 -2.70 24.12 9.15
N PHE A 226 -3.01 24.50 7.91
CA PHE A 226 -3.63 23.61 6.93
C PHE A 226 -2.57 22.86 6.13
N VAL A 227 -2.81 21.57 5.91
CA VAL A 227 -2.04 20.73 5.00
C VAL A 227 -3.02 20.12 4.01
N ALA A 228 -2.79 20.31 2.71
CA ALA A 228 -3.61 19.79 1.64
C ALA A 228 -2.75 19.11 0.57
N GLN A 229 -3.32 18.09 -0.06
CA GLN A 229 -2.75 17.34 -1.17
C GLN A 229 -3.85 17.13 -2.21
N ASP A 230 -3.49 17.26 -3.48
CA ASP A 230 -4.33 16.98 -4.64
C ASP A 230 -3.57 16.04 -5.58
N THR A 231 -4.02 14.79 -5.63
CA THR A 231 -3.38 13.74 -6.42
C THR A 231 -3.83 13.81 -7.87
N TRP A 232 -2.88 13.77 -8.79
CA TRP A 232 -3.18 13.71 -10.22
C TRP A 232 -2.96 12.29 -10.72
N SER A 233 -4.01 11.68 -11.26
CA SER A 233 -3.96 10.30 -11.73
C SER A 233 -5.02 10.06 -12.81
N SER A 234 -4.95 8.89 -13.45
CA SER A 234 -5.93 8.46 -14.43
C SER A 234 -7.31 8.23 -13.78
N PRO A 235 -8.43 8.53 -14.46
CA PRO A 235 -9.77 8.21 -13.95
C PRO A 235 -9.97 6.72 -13.57
N THR A 236 -9.19 5.82 -14.15
CA THR A 236 -9.20 4.38 -13.84
C THR A 236 -8.81 4.07 -12.39
N THR A 237 -8.09 4.96 -11.71
CA THR A 237 -7.69 4.80 -10.29
C THR A 237 -8.77 5.30 -9.33
N MET A 238 -9.87 5.89 -9.79
CA MET A 238 -10.90 6.50 -8.93
C MET A 238 -11.75 5.51 -8.10
N ASN A 239 -11.31 4.27 -7.92
CA ASN A 239 -11.81 3.37 -6.89
C ASN A 239 -11.09 3.67 -5.57
N ARG A 240 -11.67 4.55 -4.75
CA ARG A 240 -10.98 5.17 -3.61
C ARG A 240 -11.48 4.65 -2.26
N ILE A 241 -10.55 4.46 -1.33
CA ILE A 241 -10.83 4.09 0.06
C ILE A 241 -10.04 5.01 1.00
N MET A 242 -10.74 5.70 1.90
CA MET A 242 -10.11 6.34 3.05
C MET A 242 -9.88 5.29 4.12
N LYS A 243 -8.64 5.15 4.60
CA LYS A 243 -8.23 4.11 5.55
C LYS A 243 -7.87 4.70 6.89
N ASP A 244 -8.24 4.00 7.95
CA ASP A 244 -8.03 4.37 9.35
C ASP A 244 -7.56 3.14 10.14
N TYR A 245 -6.26 3.01 10.34
CA TYR A 245 -5.66 1.88 11.05
C TYR A 245 -5.35 2.25 12.50
N HIS A 246 -5.78 1.43 13.45
CA HIS A 246 -5.51 1.55 14.88
C HIS A 246 -4.78 0.29 15.36
N MET A 247 -3.46 0.39 15.46
CA MET A 247 -2.59 -0.75 15.73
C MET A 247 -1.89 -0.58 17.08
N LYS A 248 -1.98 -1.60 17.93
CA LYS A 248 -1.47 -1.62 19.31
C LYS A 248 -0.31 -2.59 19.43
N TYR A 249 0.81 -2.25 18.80
CA TYR A 249 1.98 -3.11 18.76
C TYR A 249 2.74 -3.11 20.10
N PHE A 250 3.38 -4.23 20.41
CA PHE A 250 4.21 -4.43 21.58
C PHE A 250 5.61 -3.83 21.41
N ASP A 251 6.15 -3.83 20.19
CA ASP A 251 7.45 -3.23 19.89
C ASP A 251 7.52 -1.78 20.38
N LYS A 252 8.39 -1.51 21.35
CA LYS A 252 8.54 -0.18 21.97
C LYS A 252 8.95 0.91 21.00
N ALA A 253 9.60 0.58 19.89
CA ALA A 253 9.98 1.55 18.87
C ALA A 253 8.80 1.98 17.98
N ILE A 254 7.76 1.13 17.90
CA ILE A 254 6.58 1.35 17.07
C ILE A 254 5.40 1.79 17.95
N GLY A 255 5.07 0.97 18.95
CA GLY A 255 4.04 1.21 19.95
C GLY A 255 2.62 1.21 19.36
N GLU A 256 1.70 1.82 20.12
CA GLU A 256 0.34 2.07 19.66
C GLU A 256 0.31 3.29 18.73
N LYS A 257 -0.31 3.12 17.55
CA LYS A 257 -0.52 4.18 16.59
C LYS A 257 -1.87 4.09 15.91
N SER A 258 -2.45 5.27 15.70
CA SER A 258 -3.49 5.48 14.70
C SER A 258 -2.90 6.20 13.48
N ILE A 259 -3.23 5.73 12.28
CA ILE A 259 -2.79 6.30 11.00
C ILE A 259 -4.01 6.39 10.08
N LYS A 260 -4.28 7.58 9.55
CA LYS A 260 -5.33 7.83 8.56
C LYS A 260 -4.73 8.30 7.26
N PHE A 261 -5.23 7.80 6.14
CA PHE A 261 -4.67 8.13 4.83
C PHE A 261 -5.64 7.83 3.70
N SER A 262 -5.53 8.58 2.61
CA SER A 262 -6.23 8.28 1.37
C SER A 262 -5.56 7.11 0.66
N SER A 263 -6.35 6.22 0.06
CA SER A 263 -5.83 4.96 -0.49
C SER A 263 -6.79 4.34 -1.50
N TYR A 264 -6.49 3.10 -1.86
CA TYR A 264 -7.09 2.31 -2.92
C TYR A 264 -7.31 0.87 -2.42
N PRO A 265 -8.24 0.10 -3.01
CA PRO A 265 -8.42 -1.31 -2.67
C PRO A 265 -7.14 -2.12 -2.86
N GLY A 266 -6.74 -2.88 -1.84
CA GLY A 266 -5.57 -3.75 -1.89
C GLY A 266 -4.22 -3.06 -1.65
N VAL A 267 -4.20 -1.73 -1.56
CA VAL A 267 -2.98 -0.93 -1.34
C VAL A 267 -2.84 -0.56 0.14
N THR A 268 -1.86 -1.08 0.87
CA THR A 268 -1.72 -0.87 2.33
C THR A 268 -1.20 0.51 2.71
N HIS A 269 -0.93 1.36 1.72
CA HIS A 269 -0.37 2.68 1.87
C HIS A 269 -1.15 3.74 1.09
N SER A 270 -0.74 5.00 1.22
CA SER A 270 -1.24 6.09 0.42
C SER A 270 -0.43 6.22 -0.85
N LEU A 271 -0.96 5.69 -1.96
CA LEU A 271 -0.37 5.94 -3.28
C LEU A 271 -0.43 7.43 -3.66
N ASP A 272 -1.37 8.18 -3.08
CA ASP A 272 -1.46 9.64 -3.17
C ASP A 272 -0.40 10.37 -2.34
N ASP A 273 0.11 9.67 -1.31
CA ASP A 273 0.78 10.24 -0.15
C ASP A 273 0.06 11.41 0.52
N PHE A 274 -1.04 11.12 1.22
CA PHE A 274 -1.64 11.99 2.21
C PHE A 274 -1.89 11.21 3.51
N TRP A 275 -1.11 11.54 4.54
CA TRP A 275 -1.12 10.83 5.82
C TRP A 275 -1.37 11.76 7.00
N LEU A 276 -2.16 11.28 7.95
CA LEU A 276 -2.37 11.88 9.27
C LEU A 276 -1.99 10.85 10.34
N LEU A 277 -0.92 11.14 11.07
CA LEU A 277 -0.36 10.24 12.07
C LEU A 277 -0.76 10.71 13.49
N SER A 278 -1.13 9.77 14.36
CA SER A 278 -1.46 10.04 15.77
C SER A 278 -0.35 10.69 16.59
N ASN A 279 0.90 10.66 16.13
CA ASN A 279 2.02 11.37 16.73
C ASN A 279 2.07 12.87 16.38
N GLY A 280 1.11 13.38 15.60
CA GLY A 280 0.99 14.78 15.20
C GLY A 280 1.66 15.13 13.87
N LEU A 281 2.25 14.17 13.16
CA LEU A 281 2.77 14.40 11.82
C LEU A 281 1.66 14.33 10.76
N SER A 282 1.72 15.26 9.81
CA SER A 282 1.10 15.09 8.50
C SER A 282 2.22 14.90 7.47
N VAL A 283 2.08 13.90 6.60
CA VAL A 283 3.07 13.55 5.58
C VAL A 283 2.39 13.65 4.23
N ILE A 284 2.98 14.43 3.33
CA ILE A 284 2.56 14.56 1.94
C ILE A 284 3.79 14.51 1.03
N GLU A 285 3.62 14.04 -0.21
CA GLU A 285 4.60 14.29 -1.27
C GLU A 285 3.96 14.85 -2.54
N THR A 286 4.84 15.23 -3.46
CA THR A 286 4.50 15.51 -4.84
C THR A 286 5.65 14.95 -5.67
N THR A 287 5.33 14.09 -6.63
CA THR A 287 6.36 13.31 -7.32
C THR A 287 7.33 14.22 -8.06
N MET A 288 8.62 13.92 -7.92
CA MET A 288 9.70 14.57 -8.65
C MET A 288 10.49 13.50 -9.40
N HIS A 289 10.18 13.35 -10.69
CA HIS A 289 10.81 12.34 -11.55
C HIS A 289 12.31 12.57 -11.70
N CYS A 290 13.07 11.47 -11.77
CA CYS A 290 14.49 11.50 -12.05
C CYS A 290 14.76 11.44 -13.56
N TRP A 291 15.11 12.58 -14.15
CA TRP A 291 15.46 12.66 -15.58
C TRP A 291 16.91 12.29 -15.88
N ASN A 292 17.74 12.14 -14.85
CA ASN A 292 19.13 11.74 -15.01
C ASN A 292 19.25 10.20 -14.98
N GLN A 293 19.33 9.60 -16.17
CA GLN A 293 19.41 8.14 -16.34
C GLN A 293 20.63 7.51 -15.65
N ASP A 294 21.73 8.26 -15.46
CA ASP A 294 22.92 7.78 -14.74
C ASP A 294 22.61 7.45 -13.27
N GLN A 295 21.52 7.99 -12.71
CA GLN A 295 21.11 7.63 -11.35
C GLN A 295 20.48 6.23 -11.28
N PHE A 296 19.86 5.74 -12.36
CA PHE A 296 19.21 4.43 -12.37
C PHE A 296 20.20 3.27 -12.23
N GLU A 297 21.48 3.47 -12.56
CA GLU A 297 22.53 2.47 -12.31
C GLU A 297 22.73 2.16 -10.81
N LYS A 298 22.31 3.07 -9.93
CA LYS A 298 22.39 2.90 -8.47
C LYS A 298 21.19 2.16 -7.89
N CYS A 299 20.10 2.08 -8.66
CA CYS A 299 18.88 1.41 -8.26
C CYS A 299 19.05 -0.10 -8.51
N THR A 300 18.96 -0.91 -7.48
CA THR A 300 19.13 -2.36 -7.59
C THR A 300 17.95 -3.07 -6.92
N PRO A 301 17.66 -4.33 -7.30
CA PRO A 301 16.63 -5.09 -6.60
C PRO A 301 17.00 -5.33 -5.13
N GLU A 302 18.27 -5.19 -4.74
CA GLU A 302 18.74 -5.17 -3.36
C GLU A 302 18.58 -3.79 -2.69
N SER A 303 17.36 -3.26 -2.74
CA SER A 303 16.91 -2.02 -2.08
C SER A 303 15.48 -2.20 -1.56
N VAL A 304 14.88 -1.18 -0.94
CA VAL A 304 13.48 -1.25 -0.46
C VAL A 304 12.65 -0.16 -1.12
N LEU A 305 11.58 -0.56 -1.83
CA LEU A 305 10.74 0.36 -2.61
C LEU A 305 10.06 1.41 -1.74
N THR A 306 9.72 2.54 -2.36
CA THR A 306 9.26 3.75 -1.67
C THR A 306 8.00 3.49 -0.83
N TRP A 307 7.05 2.74 -1.38
CA TRP A 307 5.79 2.40 -0.69
C TRP A 307 5.98 1.64 0.63
N ILE A 308 7.08 0.89 0.76
CA ILE A 308 7.45 0.20 2.00
C ILE A 308 8.15 1.18 2.94
N ARG A 309 9.14 1.94 2.44
CA ARG A 309 9.93 2.88 3.24
C ARG A 309 9.07 3.96 3.90
N VAL A 310 8.06 4.49 3.20
CA VAL A 310 7.11 5.47 3.77
C VAL A 310 6.34 4.89 4.96
N GLN A 311 5.86 3.66 4.85
CA GLN A 311 5.15 2.98 5.93
C GLN A 311 6.09 2.72 7.12
N VAL A 312 7.30 2.22 6.87
CA VAL A 312 8.31 2.01 7.91
C VAL A 312 8.62 3.31 8.65
N ALA A 313 8.79 4.42 7.93
CA ALA A 313 9.01 5.74 8.52
C ALA A 313 7.81 6.21 9.36
N ASN A 314 6.57 6.02 8.87
CA ASN A 314 5.35 6.32 9.61
C ASN A 314 5.25 5.50 10.92
N TRP A 315 5.57 4.21 10.87
CA TRP A 315 5.57 3.32 12.02
C TRP A 315 6.65 3.65 13.06
N LEU A 316 7.81 4.18 12.66
CA LEU A 316 8.93 4.42 13.59
C LEU A 316 9.06 5.87 14.09
N SER A 317 8.29 6.80 13.54
CA SER A 317 8.38 8.21 13.94
C SER A 317 7.68 8.45 15.28
N SER A 318 8.42 8.96 16.27
CA SER A 318 7.87 9.35 17.58
C SER A 318 7.23 10.75 17.53
N LYS A 319 6.75 11.28 18.65
CA LYS A 319 6.12 12.62 18.73
C LYS A 319 7.14 13.77 18.78
N GLU A 320 8.27 13.59 19.47
CA GLU A 320 9.30 14.62 19.63
C GLU A 320 10.39 14.49 18.55
N GLY A 321 10.77 15.58 17.88
CA GLY A 321 11.78 15.53 16.79
C GLY A 321 11.36 14.70 15.57
N SER A 322 10.04 14.52 15.41
CA SER A 322 9.39 13.50 14.59
C SER A 322 9.74 13.59 13.10
N GLY A 323 9.81 14.79 12.51
CA GLY A 323 10.11 14.96 11.09
C GLY A 323 11.54 14.54 10.69
N VAL A 324 12.53 14.85 11.53
CA VAL A 324 13.93 14.45 11.28
C VAL A 324 14.10 12.94 11.47
N GLN A 325 13.46 12.38 12.50
CA GLN A 325 13.45 10.93 12.71
C GLN A 325 12.77 10.22 11.54
N TRP A 326 11.64 10.75 11.06
CA TRP A 326 10.92 10.25 9.89
C TRP A 326 11.84 10.19 8.66
N ALA A 327 12.52 11.30 8.35
CA ALA A 327 13.43 11.38 7.21
C ALA A 327 14.60 10.38 7.32
N LYS A 328 15.16 10.20 8.51
CA LYS A 328 16.22 9.21 8.77
C LYS A 328 15.76 7.77 8.57
N ASN A 329 14.52 7.45 8.93
CA ASN A 329 13.95 6.13 8.68
C ASN A 329 13.61 5.92 7.21
N PHE A 330 13.12 6.97 6.52
CA PHE A 330 12.70 6.91 5.12
C PHE A 330 13.86 6.77 4.13
N ILE A 331 15.01 7.41 4.40
CA ILE A 331 16.17 7.40 3.49
C ILE A 331 16.95 6.08 3.49
N ARG A 332 16.72 5.22 4.49
CA ARG A 332 17.40 3.93 4.58
C ARG A 332 16.89 2.98 3.49
N GLU A 333 17.81 2.26 2.85
CA GLU A 333 17.54 1.38 1.69
C GLU A 333 16.88 2.12 0.51
N ASN A 334 17.23 3.38 0.28
CA ASN A 334 16.68 4.18 -0.82
C ASN A 334 16.82 3.45 -2.17
N SER A 335 15.69 3.31 -2.86
CA SER A 335 15.50 2.50 -4.06
C SER A 335 15.55 3.30 -5.34
#